data_AF-A0A352WH92-F1
#
_entry.id   AF-A0A352WH92-F1
#
_cell.length_a   1.000
_cell.length_b   1.000
_cell.length_c   1.000
_cell.angle_alpha   90.00
_cell.angle_beta   90.00
_cell.angle_gamma   90.00
#
_symmetry.space_group_name_H-M   'P 1'
#
loop_
_entity.id
_entity.type
_entity.pdbx_description
1 polymer ?
#
loop_
_entity_poly.entity_id
_entity_poly.type
_entity_poly.pdbx_seq_one_letter_code
_entity_poly.pdbx_strand_id
1 'polypeptide(L)' 'MQKPYKVKVSISLDENVIESIKELAEEDDRNFSQYINTVLKKHISEHNKNNKNTDI' A
#
# COMPACT_ATOMS: atom_id res chain seq x y z
N MET A 1 -25.11 -3.27 1.65
CA MET A 1 -24.39 -3.44 2.93
C MET A 1 -23.09 -2.63 2.84
N GLN A 2 -23.01 -1.49 3.53
CA GLN A 2 -21.88 -0.56 3.41
C GLN A 2 -20.68 -1.09 4.22
N LYS A 3 -19.58 -1.45 3.54
CA LYS A 3 -18.28 -1.66 4.21
C LYS A 3 -17.74 -0.30 4.66
N PRO A 4 -17.23 -0.14 5.90
CA PRO A 4 -16.84 1.17 6.39
C PRO A 4 -15.63 1.72 5.60
N TYR A 5 -15.89 2.87 4.98
CA TYR A 5 -15.06 4.01 4.64
C TYR A 5 -13.55 3.86 4.87
N LYS A 6 -12.80 3.76 3.76
CA LYS A 6 -11.34 4.01 3.75
C LYS A 6 -11.07 5.30 4.53
N VAL A 7 -10.29 5.22 5.60
CA VAL A 7 -9.88 6.41 6.37
C VAL A 7 -8.83 7.16 5.56
N LYS A 8 -9.02 8.47 5.36
CA LYS A 8 -8.02 9.32 4.74
C LYS A 8 -6.92 9.60 5.77
N VAL A 9 -5.68 9.34 5.38
CA VAL A 9 -4.48 9.65 6.17
C VAL A 9 -3.61 10.61 5.36
N SER A 10 -2.92 11.51 6.04
CA SER A 10 -1.89 12.35 5.45
C SER A 10 -0.53 11.73 5.75
N ILE A 11 0.27 11.52 4.71
CA ILE A 11 1.63 10.99 4.82
C ILE A 11 2.55 11.88 4.00
N SER A 12 3.77 12.08 4.50
CA SER A 12 4.84 12.72 3.74
C SER A 12 5.66 11.63 3.05
N LEU A 13 5.91 11.82 1.75
CA LEU A 13 6.74 10.96 0.92
C LEU A 13 7.68 11.86 0.12
N ASP A 14 8.86 11.33 -0.22
CA ASP A 14 9.80 12.03 -1.09
C ASP A 14 9.19 12.18 -2.51
N GLU A 15 9.56 13.26 -3.20
CA GLU A 15 9.01 13.60 -4.52
C GLU A 15 9.22 12.49 -5.55
N ASN A 16 10.42 11.92 -5.60
CA ASN A 16 10.76 10.80 -6.48
C ASN A 16 9.89 9.57 -6.21
N VAL A 17 9.54 9.31 -4.94
CA VAL A 17 8.67 8.19 -4.57
C VAL A 17 7.25 8.44 -5.05
N ILE A 18 6.75 9.67 -4.93
CA ILE A 18 5.42 10.05 -5.43
C ILE A 18 5.35 9.87 -6.95
N GLU A 19 6.37 10.30 -7.70
CA GLU A 19 6.45 10.14 -9.15
C GLU A 19 6.41 8.66 -9.56
N SER A 20 7.29 7.83 -9.00
CA SER A 20 7.31 6.40 -9.33
C SER A 20 5.99 5.70 -8.99
N ILE A 21 5.35 6.04 -7.87
CA ILE A 21 4.05 5.44 -7.52
C ILE A 21 2.95 5.88 -8.49
N LYS A 22 2.98 7.11 -9.00
CA LYS A 22 2.01 7.57 -10.00
C LYS A 22 2.15 6.77 -11.30
N GLU A 23 3.37 6.63 -11.82
CA GLU A 23 3.64 5.85 -13.02
C GLU A 23 3.17 4.40 -12.88
N LEU A 24 3.54 3.75 -11.77
CA LEU A 24 3.12 2.36 -11.50
C LEU A 24 1.61 2.20 -11.31
N ALA A 25 0.93 3.23 -10.78
CA ALA A 25 -0.51 3.22 -10.62
C ALA A 25 -1.22 3.38 -11.97
N GLU A 26 -0.69 4.23 -12.86
CA GLU A 26 -1.18 4.40 -14.23
C GLU A 26 -1.00 3.10 -15.05
N GLU A 27 0.15 2.44 -14.93
CA GLU A 27 0.40 1.15 -15.58
C GLU A 27 -0.55 0.02 -15.11
N ASP A 28 -0.97 0.02 -13.84
CA ASP A 28 -1.92 -0.95 -13.25
C ASP A 28 -3.40 -0.49 -13.38
N ASP A 29 -3.68 0.57 -14.13
CA ASP A 29 -5.03 1.18 -14.31
C ASP A 29 -5.74 1.46 -12.96
N ARG A 30 -5.00 2.06 -12.02
CA ARG A 30 -5.45 2.35 -10.65
C ARG A 30 -5.14 3.77 -10.24
N ASN A 31 -5.99 4.29 -9.35
CA ASN A 31 -5.65 5.53 -8.65
C ASN A 31 -4.51 5.31 -7.63
N PHE A 32 -3.74 6.36 -7.41
CA PHE A 32 -2.62 6.41 -6.47
C PHE A 32 -2.95 5.81 -5.08
N SER A 33 -4.09 6.19 -4.50
CA SER A 33 -4.50 5.67 -3.18
C SER A 33 -4.78 4.16 -3.19
N GLN A 34 -5.32 3.62 -4.28
CA GLN A 34 -5.60 2.20 -4.43
C GLN A 34 -4.33 1.39 -4.67
N TYR A 35 -3.39 1.93 -5.46
CA TYR A 35 -2.09 1.33 -5.69
C TYR A 35 -1.30 1.23 -4.37
N ILE A 36 -1.09 2.35 -3.68
CA ILE A 36 -0.40 2.39 -2.37
C ILE A 36 -1.03 1.41 -1.39
N ASN A 37 -2.36 1.40 -1.28
CA ASN A 37 -3.04 0.52 -0.35
C ASN A 37 -2.80 -0.98 -0.67
N THR A 38 -2.61 -1.33 -1.94
CA THR A 38 -2.28 -2.71 -2.35
C THR A 38 -0.84 -3.06 -1.96
N VAL A 39 0.10 -2.16 -2.22
CA VAL A 39 1.51 -2.32 -1.85
C VAL A 39 1.68 -2.45 -0.33
N LEU A 40 1.04 -1.56 0.45
CA LEU A 40 1.10 -1.59 1.91
C LEU A 40 0.51 -2.88 2.48
N LYS A 41 -0.61 -3.36 1.93
CA LYS A 41 -1.21 -4.65 2.34
C LYS A 41 -0.26 -5.82 2.10
N LYS A 42 0.40 -5.85 0.93
CA LYS A 42 1.39 -6.88 0.60
C LYS A 42 2.56 -6.83 1.57
N HIS A 43 3.12 -5.63 1.80
CA HIS A 43 4.22 -5.44 2.74
C HIS A 43 3.87 -5.89 4.16
N ILE A 44 2.69 -5.51 4.69
CA ILE A 44 2.21 -5.94 6.01
C ILE A 44 2.05 -7.47 6.07
N SER A 45 1.50 -8.07 5.01
CA SER A 45 1.32 -9.52 4.94
C SER A 45 2.65 -10.28 4.93
N GLU A 46 3.64 -9.79 4.18
CA GLU A 46 4.98 -10.36 4.12
C GLU A 46 5.71 -10.20 5.45
N HIS A 47 5.64 -9.01 6.05
CA HIS A 47 6.19 -8.74 7.38
C HIS A 47 5.60 -9.68 8.43
N ASN A 48 4.28 -9.88 8.45
CA ASN A 48 3.62 -10.79 9.37
C ASN A 48 3.98 -12.27 9.13
N LYS A 49 4.21 -12.67 7.88
CA LYS A 49 4.61 -14.04 7.54
C LYS A 49 6.03 -14.34 8.04
N ASN A 50 6.94 -13.38 7.88
CA ASN A 50 8.34 -13.53 8.32
C ASN A 50 8.47 -13.59 9.84
N ASN A 51 7.63 -12.86 10.59
CA ASN A 51 7.61 -12.91 12.06
C ASN A 51 7.03 -14.22 12.64
N LYS A 52 6.18 -14.95 11.90
CA LYS A 52 5.62 -16.24 12.37
C LYS A 52 6.57 -17.43 12.22
N ASN A 53 7.71 -17.26 11.54
CA ASN A 53 8.68 -18.33 11.30
C ASN A 53 9.77 -18.42 12.39
N THR A 54 9.70 -17.57 13.42
CA THR A 54 10.66 -17.50 14.53
C THR A 54 10.13 -18.10 15.85
N ASP A 55 8.92 -18.66 15.86
CA ASP A 55 8.31 -19.28 17.05
C ASP A 55 8.17 -20.81 16.94
N ILE A 56 9.18 -21.51 16.39
CA ILE A 56 9.30 -22.98 16.45
C ILE A 56 10.61 -23.36 17.14
#